data_AF-A0A6I1YUY6-F1
#
_entry.id   AF-A0A6I1YUY6-F1
#
_cell.length_a   1.000
_cell.length_b   1.000
_cell.length_c   1.000
_cell.angle_alpha   90.00
_cell.angle_beta   90.00
_cell.angle_gamma   90.00
#
_symmetry.space_group_name_H-M   'P 1'
#
loop_
_entity.id
_entity.type
_entity.pdbx_description
1 polymer ?
#
loop_
_entity_poly.entity_id
_entity_poly.type
_entity_poly.pdbx_seq_one_letter_code
_entity_poly.pdbx_strand_id
1 'polypeptide(L)'
;MDRDVFISYSHKSDVELAAALEEGLRGVARTAWGLRPGTRVFRDTTSLAASSDLGGAIKDALVSSRFFIYLASPAAAESRWVREEIRHWREHHSMDAFLIALSDGRIEWDTARGDFDWQRTTALPSELSGAFPEEPLWVDLRENRQTSAYSMAPGSTFRDRVVTLAAPLHDMSKDELDSKDLHLQRRAARIRRSLVTDLCVFLVAAIAAGLIAWQQANEAIRQRNLAQQRATIATARLLAATAIKDSPDDAARAQLLAGEAYRLRREPQTVAALFQTVNDNPTWSASTRSPRRSAPLRRRPAESRSPAPPTAG
;
A
#
# COMPACT_ATOMS: atom_id res chain seq x y z
N MET A 1 -18.15 35.63 9.87
CA MET A 1 -17.65 34.27 9.60
C MET A 1 -18.43 33.75 8.41
N ASP A 2 -17.84 33.75 7.20
CA ASP A 2 -18.58 33.45 5.96
C ASP A 2 -19.09 32.00 5.89
N ARG A 3 -20.40 31.84 5.73
CA ARG A 3 -21.03 30.55 5.46
C ARG A 3 -21.02 30.33 3.95
N ASP A 4 -20.78 29.11 3.49
CA ASP A 4 -20.68 28.87 2.04
C ASP A 4 -22.03 28.51 1.44
N VAL A 5 -22.85 27.73 2.15
CA VAL A 5 -24.12 27.21 1.61
C VAL A 5 -25.19 27.19 2.69
N PHE A 6 -26.39 27.67 2.35
CA PHE A 6 -27.60 27.52 3.14
C PHE A 6 -28.55 26.51 2.47
N ILE A 7 -29.05 25.51 3.20
CA ILE A 7 -30.04 24.55 2.68
C ILE A 7 -31.41 24.83 3.32
N SER A 8 -32.38 25.23 2.49
CA SER A 8 -33.78 25.42 2.87
C SER A 8 -34.64 24.26 2.40
N TYR A 9 -35.46 23.69 3.30
CA TYR A 9 -36.22 22.47 3.02
C TYR A 9 -37.45 22.31 3.92
N SER A 10 -38.35 21.40 3.55
CA SER A 10 -39.51 21.09 4.40
C SER A 10 -39.17 20.08 5.49
N HIS A 11 -39.30 20.48 6.75
CA HIS A 11 -39.18 19.58 7.90
C HIS A 11 -40.21 18.44 7.91
N LYS A 12 -41.31 18.56 7.16
CA LYS A 12 -42.34 17.51 7.08
C LYS A 12 -41.91 16.32 6.22
N SER A 13 -40.99 16.54 5.26
CA SER A 13 -40.83 15.61 4.14
C SER A 13 -39.39 15.37 3.70
N ASP A 14 -38.48 16.31 3.96
CA ASP A 14 -37.13 16.33 3.36
C ASP A 14 -35.98 16.17 4.36
N VAL A 15 -36.27 15.80 5.61
CA VAL A 15 -35.27 15.78 6.69
C VAL A 15 -34.09 14.85 6.39
N GLU A 16 -34.36 13.61 5.97
CA GLU A 16 -33.31 12.64 5.67
C GLU A 16 -32.49 13.04 4.45
N LEU A 17 -33.15 13.48 3.38
CA LEU A 17 -32.49 13.93 2.16
C LEU A 17 -31.62 15.17 2.42
N ALA A 18 -32.11 16.12 3.21
CA ALA A 18 -31.35 17.32 3.59
C ALA A 18 -30.10 16.98 4.39
N ALA A 19 -30.20 16.03 5.34
CA ALA A 19 -29.05 15.55 6.10
C ALA A 19 -28.03 14.83 5.21
N ALA A 20 -28.50 13.94 4.32
CA ALA A 20 -27.63 13.24 3.36
C ALA A 20 -26.95 14.20 2.38
N LEU A 21 -27.67 15.22 1.91
CA LEU A 21 -27.13 16.25 1.02
C LEU A 21 -26.08 17.11 1.74
N GLU A 22 -26.34 17.50 2.99
CA GLU A 22 -25.37 18.22 3.82
C GLU A 22 -24.07 17.42 3.97
N GLU A 23 -24.17 16.13 4.31
CA GLU A 23 -23.01 15.25 4.46
C GLU A 23 -22.28 15.05 3.12
N GLY A 24 -23.03 14.83 2.04
CA GLY A 24 -22.50 14.67 0.69
C GLY A 24 -21.70 15.88 0.22
N LEU A 25 -22.26 17.10 0.38
CA LEU A 25 -21.59 18.35 0.01
C LEU A 25 -20.31 18.56 0.83
N ARG A 26 -20.34 18.29 2.14
CA ARG A 26 -19.13 18.32 2.99
C ARG A 26 -18.09 17.29 2.53
N GLY A 27 -18.52 16.11 2.10
CA GLY A 27 -17.65 15.04 1.59
C GLY A 27 -16.95 15.44 0.28
N VAL A 28 -17.70 15.96 -0.69
CA VAL A 28 -17.16 16.43 -1.98
C VAL A 28 -16.14 17.55 -1.76
N ALA A 29 -16.46 18.52 -0.90
CA ALA A 29 -15.55 19.62 -0.56
C ALA A 29 -14.21 19.13 0.03
N ARG A 30 -14.22 18.06 0.84
CA ARG A 30 -12.98 17.49 1.42
C ARG A 30 -12.10 16.83 0.35
N THR A 31 -12.70 16.08 -0.57
CA THR A 31 -11.98 15.30 -1.57
C THR A 31 -11.43 16.17 -2.70
N ALA A 32 -12.21 17.14 -3.18
CA ALA A 32 -11.82 17.97 -4.34
C ALA A 32 -10.65 18.94 -4.05
N TRP A 33 -10.46 19.33 -2.79
CA TRP A 33 -9.60 20.46 -2.39
C TRP A 33 -8.34 20.08 -1.60
N GLY A 34 -8.14 18.81 -1.27
CA GLY A 34 -6.88 18.28 -0.75
C GLY A 34 -6.41 18.79 0.61
N LEU A 35 -6.69 20.02 1.08
CA LEU A 35 -6.06 20.63 2.25
C LEU A 35 -6.76 21.90 2.82
N ARG A 36 -8.04 22.17 2.56
CA ARG A 36 -8.77 23.27 3.24
C ARG A 36 -10.04 22.76 3.97
N PRO A 37 -10.13 22.90 5.30
CA PRO A 37 -11.37 22.66 6.04
C PRO A 37 -12.28 23.88 5.79
N GLY A 38 -13.16 23.79 4.79
CA GLY A 38 -13.76 24.99 4.20
C GLY A 38 -15.28 25.06 4.22
N THR A 39 -15.93 24.19 3.44
CA THR A 39 -17.35 24.40 3.11
C THR A 39 -18.25 24.23 4.33
N ARG A 40 -18.62 25.36 4.91
CA ARG A 40 -19.59 25.43 6.01
C ARG A 40 -20.98 25.38 5.41
N VAL A 41 -21.47 24.16 5.23
CA VAL A 41 -22.87 23.91 4.86
C VAL A 41 -23.72 24.08 6.12
N PHE A 42 -24.59 25.08 6.11
CA PHE A 42 -25.58 25.31 7.15
C PHE A 42 -26.93 24.79 6.66
N ARG A 43 -27.45 23.80 7.36
CA ARG A 43 -28.82 23.33 7.18
C ARG A 43 -29.70 24.06 8.17
N ASP A 44 -30.88 24.52 7.74
CA ASP A 44 -31.92 24.99 8.65
C ASP A 44 -32.33 23.83 9.57
N THR A 45 -31.61 23.66 10.67
CA THR A 45 -31.85 22.62 11.64
C THR A 45 -32.42 23.33 12.85
N THR A 46 -33.63 22.98 13.23
CA THR A 46 -34.30 23.33 14.48
C THR A 46 -33.59 22.73 15.72
N SER A 47 -32.26 22.64 15.71
CA SER A 47 -31.41 22.33 16.87
C SER A 47 -31.27 23.52 17.83
N LEU A 48 -31.86 24.68 17.51
CA LEU A 48 -31.85 25.89 18.33
C LEU A 48 -33.23 26.20 18.94
N ALA A 49 -34.06 25.17 19.15
CA ALA A 49 -35.43 25.27 19.69
C ALA A 49 -35.54 25.76 21.16
N ALA A 50 -34.50 26.39 21.73
CA ALA A 50 -34.47 26.82 23.13
C ALA A 50 -34.12 28.29 23.37
N SER A 51 -33.91 29.12 22.33
CA SER A 51 -33.63 30.56 22.52
C SER A 51 -34.56 31.45 21.71
N SER A 52 -35.09 32.49 22.34
CA SER A 52 -36.06 33.47 21.82
C SER A 52 -35.56 34.38 20.68
N ASP A 53 -34.41 34.07 20.07
CA ASP A 53 -33.74 34.85 19.00
C ASP A 53 -33.57 34.05 17.69
N LEU A 54 -34.37 32.98 17.52
CA LEU A 54 -34.30 32.01 16.41
C LEU A 54 -34.32 32.68 15.02
N GLY A 55 -35.19 33.67 14.83
CA GLY A 55 -35.37 34.33 13.53
C GLY A 55 -34.21 35.23 13.13
N GLY A 56 -33.50 35.85 14.10
CA GLY A 56 -32.34 36.69 13.83
C GLY A 56 -31.16 35.86 13.35
N ALA A 57 -30.83 34.79 14.07
CA ALA A 57 -29.69 33.93 13.75
C ALA A 57 -29.82 33.21 12.39
N ILE A 58 -31.03 32.84 11.98
CA ILE A 58 -31.31 32.23 10.66
C ILE A 58 -31.18 33.27 9.55
N LYS A 59 -31.72 34.48 9.74
CA LYS A 59 -31.54 35.57 8.76
C LYS A 59 -30.07 35.97 8.61
N ASP A 60 -29.34 36.06 9.72
CA ASP A 60 -27.89 36.29 9.69
C ASP A 60 -27.15 35.14 8.98
N ALA A 61 -27.65 33.90 9.10
CA ALA A 61 -27.14 32.77 8.34
C ALA A 61 -27.33 32.92 6.84
N LEU A 62 -28.53 33.35 6.47
CA LEU A 62 -28.93 33.51 5.09
C LEU A 62 -28.12 34.64 4.44
N VAL A 63 -28.01 35.79 5.12
CA VAL A 63 -27.18 36.94 4.71
C VAL A 63 -25.70 36.56 4.54
N SER A 64 -25.15 35.78 5.47
CA SER A 64 -23.73 35.38 5.43
C SER A 64 -23.42 34.18 4.51
N SER A 65 -24.44 33.60 3.86
CA SER A 65 -24.26 32.46 2.95
C SER A 65 -24.00 32.91 1.52
N ARG A 66 -23.03 32.26 0.85
CA ARG A 66 -22.70 32.54 -0.55
C ARG A 66 -23.67 31.90 -1.54
N PHE A 67 -24.23 30.73 -1.19
CA PHE A 67 -25.19 30.00 -2.02
C PHE A 67 -26.40 29.56 -1.21
N PHE A 68 -27.54 29.47 -1.88
CA PHE A 68 -28.79 28.98 -1.34
C PHE A 68 -29.23 27.74 -2.11
N ILE A 69 -29.39 26.61 -1.43
CA ILE A 69 -29.93 25.38 -2.01
C ILE A 69 -31.36 25.21 -1.51
N TYR A 70 -32.31 25.25 -2.45
CA TYR A 70 -33.70 24.97 -2.19
C TYR A 70 -34.03 23.50 -2.48
N LEU A 71 -34.38 22.73 -1.45
CA LEU A 71 -34.98 21.39 -1.63
C LEU A 71 -36.46 21.55 -1.97
N ALA A 72 -36.73 21.57 -3.28
CA ALA A 72 -38.04 21.82 -3.85
C ALA A 72 -38.96 20.60 -3.67
N SER A 73 -40.04 20.81 -2.92
CA SER A 73 -41.14 19.86 -2.74
C SER A 73 -42.45 20.64 -2.54
N PRO A 74 -43.63 20.03 -2.79
CA PRO A 74 -44.91 20.68 -2.51
C PRO A 74 -45.02 21.12 -1.04
N ALA A 75 -44.52 20.30 -0.12
CA ALA A 75 -44.50 20.62 1.31
C ALA A 75 -43.53 21.75 1.65
N ALA A 76 -42.49 22.00 0.85
CA ALA A 76 -41.59 23.14 1.00
C ALA A 76 -42.21 24.41 0.41
N ALA A 77 -42.88 24.32 -0.74
CA ALA A 77 -43.56 25.44 -1.38
C ALA A 77 -44.70 26.02 -0.52
N GLU A 78 -45.41 25.17 0.24
CA GLU A 78 -46.45 25.59 1.20
C GLU A 78 -45.88 26.11 2.54
N SER A 79 -44.60 25.87 2.82
CA SER A 79 -44.00 26.23 4.11
C SER A 79 -43.81 27.74 4.23
N ARG A 80 -44.46 28.34 5.23
CA ARG A 80 -44.31 29.77 5.53
C ARG A 80 -42.85 30.17 5.75
N TRP A 81 -42.09 29.36 6.49
CA TRP A 81 -40.68 29.63 6.81
C TRP A 81 -39.81 29.65 5.56
N VAL A 82 -39.94 28.63 4.71
CA VAL A 82 -39.21 28.53 3.44
C VAL A 82 -39.53 29.73 2.53
N ARG A 83 -40.80 30.14 2.46
CA ARG A 83 -41.21 31.32 1.68
C ARG A 83 -40.60 32.62 2.22
N GLU A 84 -40.52 32.78 3.55
CA GLU A 84 -39.87 33.93 4.18
C GLU A 84 -38.35 33.94 3.89
N GLU A 85 -37.69 32.79 3.91
CA GLU A 85 -36.27 32.65 3.55
C GLU A 85 -35.99 32.98 2.09
N ILE A 86 -36.81 32.48 1.17
CA ILE A 86 -36.69 32.77 -0.27
C ILE A 86 -36.89 34.27 -0.53
N ARG A 87 -37.88 34.89 0.12
CA ARG A 87 -38.07 36.35 0.01
C ARG A 87 -36.85 37.10 0.52
N HIS A 88 -36.29 36.67 1.66
CA HIS A 88 -35.11 37.29 2.23
C HIS A 88 -33.88 37.15 1.32
N TRP A 89 -33.68 35.98 0.70
CA TRP A 89 -32.60 35.76 -0.28
C TRP A 89 -32.74 36.69 -1.47
N ARG A 90 -33.94 36.79 -2.06
CA ARG A 90 -34.21 37.68 -3.20
C ARG A 90 -33.90 39.14 -2.92
N GLU A 91 -34.08 39.58 -1.68
CA GLU A 91 -33.83 40.96 -1.26
C GLU A 91 -32.33 41.26 -1.06
N HIS A 92 -31.51 40.25 -0.76
CA HIS A 92 -30.12 40.45 -0.32
C HIS A 92 -29.05 39.83 -1.24
N HIS A 93 -29.44 38.91 -2.13
CA HIS A 93 -28.50 38.13 -2.96
C HIS A 93 -28.97 38.00 -4.40
N SER A 94 -28.01 37.68 -5.29
CA SER A 94 -28.32 37.32 -6.68
C SER A 94 -29.00 35.94 -6.75
N MET A 95 -29.90 35.79 -7.73
CA MET A 95 -30.50 34.49 -8.07
C MET A 95 -29.52 33.55 -8.78
N ASP A 96 -28.36 34.03 -9.25
CA ASP A 96 -27.31 33.19 -9.82
C ASP A 96 -26.74 32.18 -8.80
N ALA A 97 -26.80 32.54 -7.51
CA ALA A 97 -26.35 31.71 -6.41
C ALA A 97 -27.49 30.89 -5.76
N PHE A 98 -28.68 30.88 -6.39
CA PHE A 98 -29.83 30.10 -5.97
C PHE A 98 -29.90 28.79 -6.76
N LEU A 99 -29.69 27.67 -6.08
CA LEU A 99 -29.69 26.33 -6.65
C LEU A 99 -30.98 25.60 -6.28
N ILE A 100 -31.61 24.96 -7.25
CA ILE A 100 -32.84 24.19 -7.04
C ILE A 100 -32.50 22.70 -7.07
N ALA A 101 -32.97 21.97 -6.06
CA ALA A 101 -32.88 20.52 -6.03
C ALA A 101 -34.26 19.91 -5.75
N LEU A 102 -34.85 19.27 -6.76
CA LEU A 102 -36.21 18.75 -6.75
C LEU A 102 -36.27 17.45 -5.97
N SER A 103 -36.83 17.48 -4.76
CA SER A 103 -36.97 16.29 -3.92
C SER A 103 -38.32 15.60 -4.07
N ASP A 104 -39.39 16.33 -4.41
CA ASP A 104 -40.72 15.77 -4.70
C ASP A 104 -41.56 16.72 -5.57
N GLY A 105 -42.62 16.22 -6.19
CA GLY A 105 -43.51 17.01 -7.03
C GLY A 105 -42.96 17.28 -8.43
N ARG A 106 -43.30 18.45 -8.97
CA ARG A 106 -43.02 18.81 -10.37
C ARG A 106 -42.62 20.29 -10.49
N ILE A 107 -41.68 20.53 -11.40
CA ILE A 107 -41.28 21.85 -11.90
C ILE A 107 -41.44 21.80 -13.41
N GLU A 108 -42.11 22.79 -13.98
CA GLU A 108 -42.18 22.98 -15.43
C GLU A 108 -41.91 24.44 -15.79
N TRP A 109 -41.00 24.64 -16.73
CA TRP A 109 -40.66 25.94 -17.28
C TRP A 109 -41.53 26.23 -18.51
N ASP A 110 -42.09 27.44 -18.61
CA ASP A 110 -42.80 27.93 -19.79
C ASP A 110 -41.90 28.89 -20.56
N THR A 111 -41.25 28.38 -21.61
CA THR A 111 -40.35 29.16 -22.47
C THR A 111 -41.06 30.35 -23.14
N ALA A 112 -42.37 30.27 -23.39
CA ALA A 112 -43.11 31.36 -24.03
C ALA A 112 -43.36 32.52 -23.06
N ARG A 113 -43.48 32.23 -21.75
CA ARG A 113 -43.63 33.23 -20.69
C ARG A 113 -42.30 33.71 -20.12
N GLY A 114 -41.22 32.95 -20.31
CA GLY A 114 -39.93 33.21 -19.68
C GLY A 114 -39.98 33.07 -18.16
N ASP A 115 -40.87 32.21 -17.65
CA ASP A 115 -41.04 31.91 -16.22
C ASP A 115 -41.59 30.48 -16.06
N PHE A 116 -41.73 30.00 -14.83
CA PHE A 116 -42.35 28.71 -14.55
C PHE A 116 -43.85 28.67 -14.93
N ASP A 117 -44.33 27.51 -15.35
CA ASP A 117 -45.76 27.24 -15.44
C ASP A 117 -46.32 27.04 -14.03
N TRP A 118 -46.82 28.12 -13.44
CA TRP A 118 -47.42 28.15 -12.10
C TRP A 118 -48.70 27.32 -11.96
N GLN A 119 -49.31 26.83 -13.06
CA GLN A 119 -50.44 25.91 -12.99
C GLN A 119 -50.00 24.44 -12.86
N ARG A 120 -48.82 24.10 -13.42
CA ARG A 120 -48.28 22.72 -13.43
C ARG A 120 -47.19 22.49 -12.40
N THR A 121 -46.47 23.54 -12.03
CA THR A 121 -45.41 23.50 -11.03
C THR A 121 -46.00 23.43 -9.63
N THR A 122 -45.62 22.41 -8.88
CA THR A 122 -46.09 22.16 -7.50
C THR A 122 -45.00 22.32 -6.47
N ALA A 123 -43.73 22.23 -6.87
CA ALA A 123 -42.58 22.17 -5.96
C ALA A 123 -41.93 23.53 -5.68
N LEU A 124 -42.38 24.61 -6.34
CA LEU A 124 -41.85 25.96 -6.16
C LEU A 124 -42.91 26.91 -5.58
N PRO A 125 -42.55 27.79 -4.63
CA PRO A 125 -43.45 28.83 -4.15
C PRO A 125 -43.57 29.96 -5.17
N SER A 126 -44.73 30.62 -5.19
CA SER A 126 -45.00 31.75 -6.11
C SER A 126 -44.08 32.96 -5.89
N GLU A 127 -43.39 33.03 -4.74
CA GLU A 127 -42.29 33.96 -4.50
C GLU A 127 -41.15 33.86 -5.50
N LEU A 128 -41.01 32.77 -6.27
CA LEU A 128 -39.99 32.63 -7.31
C LEU A 128 -40.46 33.12 -8.70
N SER A 129 -41.70 33.63 -8.82
CA SER A 129 -42.19 34.20 -10.09
C SER A 129 -41.37 35.41 -10.52
N GLY A 130 -40.91 35.36 -11.78
CA GLY A 130 -40.04 36.35 -12.39
C GLY A 130 -38.69 36.51 -11.70
N ALA A 131 -38.26 35.53 -10.90
CA ALA A 131 -36.98 35.61 -10.18
C ALA A 131 -35.78 35.22 -11.07
N PHE A 132 -35.98 34.36 -12.07
CA PHE A 132 -34.93 33.88 -12.96
C PHE A 132 -35.08 34.51 -14.35
N PRO A 133 -33.99 35.00 -14.98
CA PRO A 133 -34.03 35.58 -16.32
C PRO A 133 -34.15 34.52 -17.42
N GLU A 134 -33.69 33.30 -17.15
CA GLU A 134 -33.70 32.14 -18.05
C GLU A 134 -34.03 30.87 -17.25
N GLU A 135 -34.27 29.76 -17.95
CA GLU A 135 -34.58 28.47 -17.32
C GLU A 135 -33.42 28.03 -16.40
N PRO A 136 -33.63 27.97 -15.06
CA PRO A 136 -32.57 27.57 -14.16
C PRO A 136 -32.33 26.07 -14.24
N LEU A 137 -31.08 25.64 -14.07
CA LEU A 137 -30.78 24.23 -13.91
C LEU A 137 -31.27 23.77 -12.52
N TRP A 138 -32.17 22.79 -12.47
CA TRP A 138 -32.53 22.08 -11.23
C TRP A 138 -32.04 20.64 -11.25
N VAL A 139 -31.58 20.17 -10.08
CA VAL A 139 -31.13 18.79 -9.91
C VAL A 139 -32.28 17.95 -9.38
N ASP A 140 -32.71 16.95 -10.13
CA ASP A 140 -33.70 15.98 -9.66
C ASP A 140 -33.07 15.11 -8.56
N LEU A 141 -33.72 14.96 -7.41
CA LEU A 141 -33.37 14.08 -6.28
C LEU A 141 -34.52 13.13 -5.90
N ARG A 142 -35.62 13.11 -6.66
CA ARG A 142 -36.86 12.37 -6.33
C ARG A 142 -36.63 10.88 -6.17
N GLU A 143 -35.92 10.28 -7.13
CA GLU A 143 -35.56 8.86 -7.08
C GLU A 143 -34.76 8.52 -5.82
N ASN A 144 -33.74 9.32 -5.50
CA ASN A 144 -32.90 9.10 -4.31
C ASN A 144 -33.70 9.19 -3.02
N ARG A 145 -34.65 10.12 -2.94
CA ARG A 145 -35.58 10.24 -1.81
C ARG A 145 -36.52 9.05 -1.72
N GLN A 146 -37.09 8.59 -2.83
CA GLN A 146 -38.04 7.46 -2.86
C GLN A 146 -37.38 6.14 -2.46
N THR A 147 -36.14 5.90 -2.89
CA THR A 147 -35.42 4.65 -2.60
C THR A 147 -34.54 4.74 -1.35
N SER A 148 -34.50 5.90 -0.67
CA SER A 148 -33.55 6.22 0.41
C SER A 148 -32.10 5.86 0.05
N ALA A 149 -31.72 6.04 -1.22
CA ALA A 149 -30.42 5.62 -1.74
C ALA A 149 -29.46 6.81 -1.79
N TYR A 150 -28.72 7.02 -0.69
CA TYR A 150 -27.82 8.15 -0.48
C TYR A 150 -26.33 7.79 -0.54
N SER A 151 -25.97 6.80 -1.37
CA SER A 151 -24.59 6.34 -1.47
C SER A 151 -23.69 7.41 -2.10
N MET A 152 -22.55 7.71 -1.47
CA MET A 152 -21.48 8.56 -2.03
C MET A 152 -20.39 7.74 -2.75
N ALA A 153 -20.65 6.46 -3.05
CA ALA A 153 -19.72 5.62 -3.80
C ALA A 153 -19.56 6.11 -5.26
N PRO A 154 -18.40 5.87 -5.91
CA PRO A 154 -18.21 6.18 -7.32
C PRO A 154 -19.28 5.53 -8.19
N GLY A 155 -19.90 6.30 -9.08
CA GLY A 155 -20.93 5.82 -10.01
C GLY A 155 -22.37 5.79 -9.47
N SER A 156 -22.61 6.22 -8.24
CA SER A 156 -23.99 6.36 -7.72
C SER A 156 -24.68 7.61 -8.29
N THR A 157 -25.99 7.52 -8.51
CA THR A 157 -26.81 8.66 -8.97
C THR A 157 -26.84 9.80 -7.94
N PHE A 158 -26.84 9.46 -6.64
CA PHE A 158 -26.82 10.46 -5.57
C PHE A 158 -25.53 11.28 -5.58
N ARG A 159 -24.35 10.63 -5.68
CA ARG A 159 -23.07 11.33 -5.76
C ARG A 159 -23.04 12.27 -6.96
N ASP A 160 -23.50 11.81 -8.13
CA ASP A 160 -23.54 12.63 -9.35
C ASP A 160 -24.38 13.91 -9.17
N ARG A 161 -25.56 13.78 -8.54
CA ARG A 161 -26.46 14.89 -8.23
C ARG A 161 -25.86 15.85 -7.21
N VAL A 162 -25.22 15.33 -6.15
CA VAL A 162 -24.50 16.12 -5.14
C VAL A 162 -23.32 16.87 -5.76
N VAL A 163 -22.53 16.22 -6.61
CA VAL A 163 -21.40 16.85 -7.32
C VAL A 163 -21.89 17.95 -8.27
N THR A 164 -23.02 17.73 -8.94
CA THR A 164 -23.65 18.75 -9.81
C THR A 164 -24.06 19.99 -9.02
N LEU A 165 -24.62 19.83 -7.82
CA LEU A 165 -24.91 20.94 -6.91
C LEU A 165 -23.64 21.58 -6.33
N ALA A 166 -22.58 20.80 -6.14
CA ALA A 166 -21.31 21.29 -5.58
C ALA A 166 -20.45 22.06 -6.59
N ALA A 167 -20.57 21.76 -7.88
CA ALA A 167 -19.76 22.36 -8.93
C ALA A 167 -19.78 23.91 -8.94
N PRO A 168 -20.96 24.57 -8.96
CA PRO A 168 -21.05 26.03 -8.87
C PRO A 168 -20.45 26.60 -7.58
N LEU A 169 -20.57 25.87 -6.45
CA LEU A 169 -20.05 26.32 -5.16
C LEU A 169 -18.53 26.52 -5.16
N HIS A 170 -17.85 25.77 -6.03
CA HIS A 170 -16.41 25.68 -6.10
C HIS A 170 -15.80 26.42 -7.29
N ASP A 171 -16.64 27.07 -8.13
CA ASP A 171 -16.22 27.66 -9.41
C ASP A 171 -15.47 26.63 -10.29
N MET A 172 -15.94 25.38 -10.24
CA MET A 172 -15.36 24.24 -10.95
C MET A 172 -16.43 23.58 -11.81
N SER A 173 -16.06 23.10 -12.99
CA SER A 173 -16.96 22.26 -13.78
C SER A 173 -17.16 20.90 -13.11
N LYS A 174 -18.32 20.28 -13.37
CA LYS A 174 -18.62 18.90 -12.95
C LYS A 174 -17.51 17.93 -13.37
N ASP A 175 -17.02 18.09 -14.59
CA ASP A 175 -15.94 17.28 -15.15
C ASP A 175 -14.63 17.45 -14.38
N GLU A 176 -14.30 18.64 -13.88
CA GLU A 176 -13.10 18.85 -13.05
C GLU A 176 -13.20 18.20 -11.67
N LEU A 177 -14.41 18.16 -11.09
CA LEU A 177 -14.71 17.46 -9.83
C LEU A 177 -14.60 15.95 -9.98
N ASP A 178 -15.10 15.38 -11.08
CA ASP A 178 -15.00 13.94 -11.35
C ASP A 178 -13.61 13.51 -11.85
N SER A 179 -12.91 14.38 -12.59
CA SER A 179 -11.60 14.07 -13.16
C SER A 179 -10.51 13.96 -12.10
N LYS A 180 -10.57 14.73 -11.01
CA LYS A 180 -9.57 14.65 -9.93
C LYS A 180 -9.55 13.28 -9.23
N ASP A 181 -10.71 12.66 -9.02
CA ASP A 181 -10.80 11.31 -8.43
C ASP A 181 -10.21 10.24 -9.37
N LEU A 182 -10.51 10.32 -10.67
CA LEU A 182 -10.02 9.34 -11.66
C LEU A 182 -8.52 9.48 -11.94
N HIS A 183 -7.99 10.71 -11.99
CA HIS A 183 -6.57 10.93 -12.24
C HIS A 183 -5.68 10.49 -11.08
N LEU A 184 -6.10 10.72 -9.83
CA LEU A 184 -5.37 10.25 -8.65
C LEU A 184 -5.34 8.72 -8.59
N GLN A 185 -6.47 8.06 -8.83
CA GLN A 185 -6.54 6.59 -8.85
C GLN A 185 -5.71 5.98 -9.98
N ARG A 186 -5.75 6.53 -11.20
CA ARG A 186 -4.94 6.04 -12.33
C ARG A 186 -3.45 6.27 -12.13
N ARG A 187 -3.06 7.39 -11.50
CA ARG A 187 -1.65 7.67 -11.16
C ARG A 187 -1.17 6.73 -10.07
N ALA A 188 -1.95 6.53 -9.00
CA ALA A 188 -1.64 5.56 -7.95
C ALA A 188 -1.56 4.12 -8.48
N ALA A 189 -2.45 3.74 -9.41
CA ALA A 189 -2.40 2.44 -10.07
C ALA A 189 -1.15 2.27 -10.94
N ARG A 190 -0.74 3.31 -11.69
CA ARG A 190 0.51 3.28 -12.48
C ARG A 190 1.76 3.19 -11.61
N ILE A 191 1.84 3.98 -10.54
CA ILE A 191 2.97 3.95 -9.58
C ILE A 191 3.05 2.59 -8.89
N ARG A 192 1.92 2.03 -8.46
CA ARG A 192 1.90 0.69 -7.86
C ARG A 192 2.34 -0.38 -8.85
N ARG A 193 1.92 -0.31 -10.11
CA ARG A 193 2.37 -1.24 -11.15
C ARG A 193 3.88 -1.11 -11.40
N SER A 194 4.41 0.10 -11.52
CA SER A 194 5.85 0.30 -11.70
C SER A 194 6.66 -0.25 -10.53
N LEU A 195 6.24 0.01 -9.28
CA LEU A 195 6.91 -0.52 -8.09
C LEU A 195 6.94 -2.05 -8.05
N VAL A 196 5.84 -2.71 -8.42
CA VAL A 196 5.79 -4.18 -8.49
C VAL A 196 6.71 -4.70 -9.58
N THR A 197 6.70 -4.08 -10.77
CA THR A 197 7.58 -4.47 -11.87
C THR A 197 9.05 -4.28 -11.49
N ASP A 198 9.41 -3.15 -10.91
CA ASP A 198 10.77 -2.85 -10.47
C ASP A 198 11.22 -3.85 -9.40
N LEU A 199 10.36 -4.16 -8.42
CA LEU A 199 10.65 -5.15 -7.38
C LEU A 199 10.87 -6.56 -7.97
N CYS A 200 10.05 -6.97 -8.95
CA CYS A 200 10.23 -8.23 -9.65
C CYS A 200 11.55 -8.27 -10.43
N VAL A 201 11.90 -7.18 -11.13
CA VAL A 201 13.18 -7.06 -11.86
C VAL A 201 14.36 -7.13 -10.89
N PHE A 202 14.30 -6.41 -9.76
CA PHE A 202 15.33 -6.47 -8.73
C PHE A 202 15.45 -7.87 -8.11
N LEU A 203 14.33 -8.55 -7.87
CA LEU A 203 14.35 -9.92 -7.34
C LEU A 203 15.02 -10.89 -8.31
N VAL A 204 14.68 -10.82 -9.61
CA VAL A 204 15.31 -11.65 -10.65
C VAL A 204 16.81 -11.35 -10.75
N ALA A 205 17.20 -10.06 -10.72
CA ALA A 205 18.60 -9.66 -10.74
C ALA A 205 19.37 -10.17 -9.50
N ALA A 206 18.77 -10.08 -8.32
CA ALA A 206 19.36 -10.58 -7.07
C ALA A 206 19.54 -12.10 -7.09
N ILE A 207 18.54 -12.84 -7.59
CA ILE A 207 18.63 -14.30 -7.76
C ILE A 207 19.76 -14.65 -8.74
N ALA A 208 19.82 -13.99 -9.91
CA ALA A 208 20.85 -14.23 -10.90
C ALA A 208 22.26 -13.94 -10.36
N ALA A 209 22.44 -12.80 -9.67
CA ALA A 209 23.69 -12.46 -9.01
C ALA A 209 24.08 -13.49 -7.93
N GLY A 210 23.11 -13.97 -7.14
CA GLY A 210 23.32 -15.03 -6.16
C GLY A 210 23.79 -16.34 -6.79
N LEU A 211 23.20 -16.76 -7.93
CA LEU A 211 23.61 -17.96 -8.66
C LEU A 211 25.03 -17.84 -9.23
N ILE A 212 25.36 -16.68 -9.82
CA ILE A 212 26.70 -16.41 -10.35
C ILE A 212 27.73 -16.43 -9.22
N ALA A 213 27.44 -15.77 -8.10
CA ALA A 213 28.33 -15.75 -6.93
C ALA A 213 28.53 -17.15 -6.35
N TRP A 214 27.47 -17.97 -6.28
CA TRP A 214 27.57 -19.35 -5.82
C TRP A 214 28.43 -20.22 -6.76
N GLN A 215 28.28 -20.06 -8.07
CA GLN A 215 29.10 -20.75 -9.06
C GLN A 215 30.58 -20.34 -8.95
N GLN A 216 30.86 -19.05 -8.79
CA GLN A 216 32.22 -18.53 -8.60
C GLN A 216 32.85 -19.04 -7.30
N ALA A 217 32.10 -19.09 -6.21
CA ALA A 217 32.58 -19.63 -4.93
C ALA A 217 32.95 -21.12 -5.05
N ASN A 218 32.12 -21.91 -5.72
CA ASN A 218 32.40 -23.32 -5.95
C ASN A 218 33.65 -23.53 -6.81
N GLU A 219 33.84 -22.71 -7.85
CA GLU A 219 35.05 -22.76 -8.67
C GLU A 219 36.29 -22.36 -7.87
N ALA A 220 36.22 -21.30 -7.06
CA ALA A 220 37.31 -20.90 -6.18
C ALA A 220 37.69 -22.01 -5.18
N ILE A 221 36.72 -22.72 -4.61
CA ILE A 221 36.97 -23.88 -3.75
C ILE A 221 37.67 -25.01 -4.52
N ARG A 222 37.22 -25.31 -5.75
CA ARG A 222 37.88 -26.31 -6.60
C ARG A 222 39.33 -25.95 -6.89
N GLN A 223 39.58 -24.70 -7.30
CA GLN A 223 40.92 -24.20 -7.58
C GLN A 223 41.82 -24.25 -6.32
N ARG A 224 41.29 -23.83 -5.16
CA ARG A 224 41.99 -23.92 -3.87
C ARG A 224 42.38 -25.36 -3.53
N ASN A 225 41.46 -26.31 -3.67
CA ASN A 225 41.70 -27.72 -3.37
C ASN A 225 42.76 -28.31 -4.32
N LEU A 226 42.69 -27.98 -5.62
CA LEU A 226 43.70 -28.40 -6.59
C LEU A 226 45.07 -27.80 -6.28
N ALA A 227 45.13 -26.52 -5.90
CA ALA A 227 46.37 -25.85 -5.49
C ALA A 227 46.98 -26.48 -4.24
N GLN A 228 46.16 -26.79 -3.22
CA GLN A 228 46.60 -27.50 -2.01
C GLN A 228 47.14 -28.89 -2.34
N GLN A 229 46.43 -29.67 -3.17
CA GLN A 229 46.92 -30.98 -3.60
C GLN A 229 48.26 -30.90 -4.34
N ARG A 230 48.43 -29.91 -5.23
CA ARG A 230 49.70 -29.68 -5.95
C ARG A 230 50.83 -29.28 -4.99
N ALA A 231 50.54 -28.43 -4.01
CA ALA A 231 51.50 -28.04 -2.99
C ALA A 231 51.94 -29.26 -2.16
N THR A 232 51.01 -30.09 -1.69
CA THR A 232 51.30 -31.34 -0.96
C THR A 232 52.12 -32.33 -1.79
N ILE A 233 51.84 -32.46 -3.09
CA ILE A 233 52.67 -33.28 -4.00
C ILE A 233 54.08 -32.72 -4.06
N ALA A 234 54.22 -31.42 -4.32
CA ALA A 234 55.52 -30.78 -4.48
C ALA A 234 56.36 -30.91 -3.20
N THR A 235 55.77 -30.71 -2.02
CA THR A 235 56.48 -30.88 -0.74
C THR A 235 56.88 -32.32 -0.49
N ALA A 236 56.00 -33.30 -0.75
CA ALA A 236 56.34 -34.71 -0.61
C ALA A 236 57.49 -35.13 -1.55
N ARG A 237 57.51 -34.62 -2.79
CA ARG A 237 58.60 -34.86 -3.74
C ARG A 237 59.91 -34.21 -3.32
N LEU A 238 59.86 -32.98 -2.81
CA LEU A 238 61.04 -32.30 -2.27
C LEU A 238 61.62 -33.09 -1.11
N LEU A 239 60.79 -33.53 -0.16
CA LEU A 239 61.23 -34.36 0.98
C LEU A 239 61.86 -35.68 0.51
N ALA A 240 61.23 -36.37 -0.44
CA ALA A 240 61.76 -37.60 -1.02
C ALA A 240 63.11 -37.37 -1.75
N ALA A 241 63.23 -36.29 -2.51
CA ALA A 241 64.47 -35.94 -3.20
C ALA A 241 65.58 -35.56 -2.20
N THR A 242 65.26 -34.82 -1.14
CA THR A 242 66.22 -34.50 -0.07
C THR A 242 66.64 -35.75 0.69
N ALA A 243 65.73 -36.68 0.93
CA ALA A 243 66.04 -37.95 1.60
C ALA A 243 67.04 -38.78 0.79
N ILE A 244 66.83 -38.90 -0.53
CA ILE A 244 67.76 -39.62 -1.43
C ILE A 244 69.13 -38.91 -1.43
N LYS A 245 69.15 -37.57 -1.48
CA LYS A 245 70.39 -36.80 -1.49
C LYS A 245 71.19 -36.96 -0.20
N ASP A 246 70.53 -36.93 0.96
CA ASP A 246 71.18 -36.98 2.28
C ASP A 246 71.48 -38.42 2.74
N SER A 247 70.98 -39.45 2.03
CA SER A 247 71.14 -40.88 2.33
C SER A 247 72.59 -41.30 2.66
N PRO A 248 73.63 -40.85 1.93
CA PRO A 248 75.02 -41.25 2.20
C PRO A 248 75.63 -40.61 3.46
N ASP A 249 75.20 -39.41 3.82
CA ASP A 249 75.83 -38.60 4.87
C ASP A 249 75.14 -38.78 6.23
N ASP A 250 73.80 -38.90 6.26
CA ASP A 250 73.00 -39.04 7.47
C ASP A 250 71.77 -39.93 7.23
N ALA A 251 71.97 -41.25 7.38
CA ALA A 251 70.93 -42.24 7.10
C ALA A 251 69.71 -42.14 8.02
N ALA A 252 69.86 -41.69 9.27
CA ALA A 252 68.73 -41.56 10.19
C ALA A 252 67.81 -40.40 9.77
N ARG A 253 68.39 -39.26 9.37
CA ARG A 253 67.66 -38.12 8.83
C ARG A 253 67.00 -38.45 7.49
N ALA A 254 67.70 -39.14 6.60
CA ALA A 254 67.16 -39.57 5.31
C ALA A 254 65.91 -40.45 5.46
N GLN A 255 65.92 -41.41 6.38
CA GLN A 255 64.77 -42.27 6.65
C GLN A 255 63.57 -41.51 7.24
N LEU A 256 63.81 -40.53 8.12
CA LEU A 256 62.74 -39.68 8.66
C LEU A 256 62.10 -38.84 7.55
N LEU A 257 62.90 -38.22 6.68
CA LEU A 257 62.42 -37.42 5.56
C LEU A 257 61.65 -38.28 4.54
N ALA A 258 62.13 -39.47 4.22
CA ALA A 258 61.45 -40.41 3.34
C ALA A 258 60.15 -40.94 3.94
N GLY A 259 60.14 -41.24 5.25
CA GLY A 259 58.95 -41.65 6.00
C GLY A 259 57.89 -40.55 6.04
N GLU A 260 58.30 -39.29 6.26
CA GLU A 260 57.41 -38.13 6.25
C GLU A 260 56.86 -37.85 4.84
N ALA A 261 57.70 -37.94 3.80
CA ALA A 261 57.27 -37.86 2.42
C ALA A 261 56.19 -38.90 2.09
N TYR A 262 56.38 -40.15 2.52
CA TYR A 262 55.42 -41.24 2.32
C TYR A 262 54.10 -41.02 3.07
N ARG A 263 54.16 -40.51 4.31
CA ARG A 263 52.97 -40.17 5.11
C ARG A 263 52.19 -39.00 4.51
N LEU A 264 52.90 -37.98 4.06
CA LEU A 264 52.30 -36.78 3.47
C LEU A 264 51.62 -37.10 2.14
N ARG A 265 52.26 -37.92 1.30
CA ARG A 265 51.64 -38.47 0.09
C ARG A 265 52.28 -39.78 -0.34
N ARG A 266 51.45 -40.83 -0.45
CA ARG A 266 51.85 -42.12 -1.00
C ARG A 266 51.81 -42.09 -2.53
N GLU A 267 52.98 -41.98 -3.16
CA GLU A 267 53.14 -42.05 -4.61
C GLU A 267 54.42 -42.80 -4.99
N PRO A 268 54.60 -43.26 -6.24
CA PRO A 268 55.73 -44.11 -6.60
C PRO A 268 57.11 -43.53 -6.23
N GLN A 269 57.25 -42.20 -6.30
CA GLN A 269 58.50 -41.49 -5.97
C GLN A 269 58.80 -41.49 -4.47
N THR A 270 57.79 -41.25 -3.61
CA THR A 270 57.98 -41.26 -2.15
C THR A 270 58.19 -42.68 -1.63
N VAL A 271 57.54 -43.66 -2.26
CA VAL A 271 57.76 -45.09 -2.00
C VAL A 271 59.18 -45.51 -2.37
N ALA A 272 59.65 -45.14 -3.56
CA ALA A 272 61.00 -45.46 -4.01
C ALA A 272 62.07 -44.87 -3.09
N ALA A 273 61.93 -43.60 -2.70
CA ALA A 273 62.85 -42.94 -1.76
C ALA A 273 62.89 -43.65 -0.39
N LEU A 274 61.74 -44.10 0.12
CA LEU A 274 61.68 -44.86 1.37
C LEU A 274 62.38 -46.22 1.25
N PHE A 275 62.14 -46.97 0.18
CA PHE A 275 62.84 -48.24 -0.02
C PHE A 275 64.35 -48.07 -0.17
N GLN A 276 64.78 -47.04 -0.91
CA GLN A 276 66.19 -46.77 -1.13
C GLN A 276 66.91 -46.41 0.18
N THR A 277 66.38 -45.45 0.94
CA THR A 277 66.96 -45.04 2.24
C THR A 277 66.97 -46.15 3.30
N VAL A 278 66.05 -47.12 3.22
CA VAL A 278 66.06 -48.32 4.07
C VAL A 278 67.12 -49.31 3.60
N ASN A 279 67.31 -49.48 2.29
CA ASN A 279 68.30 -50.40 1.73
C ASN A 279 69.74 -49.88 1.88
N ASP A 280 69.95 -48.57 1.78
CA ASP A 280 71.26 -47.91 1.94
C ASP A 280 71.78 -48.00 3.39
N ASN A 281 70.90 -48.28 4.37
CA ASN A 281 71.26 -48.46 5.77
C ASN A 281 70.77 -49.81 6.33
N PRO A 282 71.53 -50.91 6.11
CA PRO A 282 71.14 -52.27 6.48
C PRO A 282 71.14 -52.57 7.98
N THR A 283 71.38 -51.59 8.86
CA THR A 283 71.48 -51.78 10.32
C THR A 283 70.17 -52.29 10.97
N TRP A 284 69.04 -52.26 10.25
CA TRP A 284 67.76 -52.84 10.70
C TRP A 284 67.53 -54.32 10.34
N SER A 285 68.39 -54.93 9.53
CA SER A 285 68.24 -56.36 9.17
C SER A 285 68.61 -57.33 10.31
N ALA A 286 69.11 -56.83 11.45
CA ALA A 286 69.52 -57.65 12.59
C ALA A 286 68.45 -57.84 13.70
N SER A 287 67.30 -57.15 13.69
CA SER A 287 66.34 -57.20 14.81
C SER A 287 65.02 -57.91 14.55
N THR A 288 64.87 -58.66 13.46
CA THR A 288 63.73 -59.59 13.30
C THR A 288 64.10 -60.98 13.80
N ARG A 289 64.16 -61.16 15.13
CA ARG A 289 63.90 -62.47 15.76
C ARG A 289 62.46 -62.52 16.23
N SER A 290 61.77 -63.54 15.72
CA SER A 290 60.42 -64.03 15.99
C SER A 290 59.95 -63.89 17.46
N PRO A 291 58.63 -63.71 17.70
CA PRO A 291 58.07 -63.34 19.01
C PRO A 291 58.10 -64.51 19.99
N ARG A 292 58.62 -64.28 21.20
CA ARG A 292 58.37 -65.18 22.33
C ARG A 292 56.90 -65.07 22.73
N ARG A 293 56.18 -66.17 22.49
CA ARG A 293 54.93 -66.55 23.17
C ARG A 293 55.06 -66.36 24.69
N SER A 294 54.14 -65.59 25.27
CA SER A 294 53.60 -65.83 26.61
C SER A 294 52.08 -65.65 26.53
N ALA A 295 51.35 -66.65 27.02
CA ALA A 295 49.91 -66.84 26.89
C ALA A 295 49.10 -66.04 27.97
N PRO A 296 47.80 -66.31 28.23
CA PRO A 296 46.70 -65.51 27.69
C PRO A 296 45.76 -64.89 28.75
N LEU A 297 44.89 -64.00 28.25
CA LEU A 297 43.50 -63.70 28.69
C LEU A 297 43.17 -63.58 30.19
N ARG A 298 42.81 -62.35 30.60
CA ARG A 298 41.74 -62.17 31.60
C ARG A 298 40.74 -61.13 31.11
N ARG A 299 39.54 -61.63 30.79
CA ARG A 299 38.33 -60.84 30.49
C ARG A 299 37.94 -59.99 31.70
N ARG A 300 37.42 -58.78 31.46
CA ARG A 300 36.39 -58.18 32.32
C ARG A 300 35.26 -57.60 31.43
N PRO A 301 34.01 -57.67 31.90
CA PRO A 301 32.83 -57.70 31.05
C PRO A 301 32.30 -56.32 30.68
N ALA A 302 31.45 -56.33 29.66
CA ALA A 302 30.62 -55.24 29.18
C ALA A 302 29.64 -54.76 30.25
N GLU A 303 29.44 -53.45 30.31
CA GLU A 303 28.26 -52.86 30.94
C GLU A 303 27.59 -51.93 29.94
N SER A 304 26.39 -52.35 29.54
CA SER A 304 25.42 -51.65 28.73
C SER A 304 24.83 -50.43 29.46
N ARG A 305 24.62 -49.31 28.76
CA ARG A 305 23.39 -48.49 28.86
C ARG A 305 23.40 -47.32 27.85
N SER A 306 22.44 -47.35 26.94
CA SER A 306 21.78 -46.18 26.34
C SER A 306 20.52 -45.87 27.20
N PRO A 307 19.73 -44.78 27.05
CA PRO A 307 19.80 -43.65 26.10
C PRO A 307 19.46 -42.24 26.68
N ALA A 308 19.44 -41.24 25.77
CA ALA A 308 18.53 -40.06 25.69
C ALA A 308 18.91 -38.70 26.34
N PRO A 309 18.40 -37.57 25.80
CA PRO A 309 19.04 -36.23 25.81
C PRO A 309 18.37 -35.23 26.78
N PRO A 310 18.90 -34.00 26.92
CA PRO A 310 18.11 -32.88 27.41
C PRO A 310 17.93 -31.77 26.37
N THR A 311 16.67 -31.36 26.29
CA THR A 311 16.15 -30.05 25.94
C THR A 311 16.84 -28.89 26.68
N ALA A 312 17.10 -27.80 25.96
CA ALA A 312 17.11 -26.40 26.40
C ALA A 312 16.95 -25.58 25.12
N GLY A 313 16.14 -24.54 24.99
CA GLY A 313 15.70 -23.53 25.96
C GLY A 313 15.79 -22.22 25.20
#